data_AF-A0A849Z2B4-F1
#
_entry.id   AF-A0A849Z2B4-F1
#
_cell.length_a   1.000
_cell.length_b   1.000
_cell.length_c   1.000
_cell.angle_alpha   90.00
_cell.angle_beta   90.00
_cell.angle_gamma   90.00
#
_symmetry.space_group_name_H-M   'P 1'
#
loop_
_entity.id
_entity.type
_entity.pdbx_description
1 polymer ?
#
loop_
_entity_poly.entity_id
_entity_poly.type
_entity_poly.pdbx_seq_one_letter_code
_entity_poly.pdbx_strand_id
1 'polypeptide(L)'
;MIVYSPPVADKLTELFRKMNSVLARVAILVAPSNATLLMQLGRIVREAANPSRKIFTDAPQARRFLDEVLDAEARRELAAFLG
;
A
#
# COMPACT_ATOMS: atom_id res chain seq x y z
N MET A 1 -7.45 -20.33 -1.54
CA MET A 1 -6.68 -19.95 -0.34
C MET A 1 -7.13 -18.56 0.08
N ILE A 2 -7.41 -18.32 1.36
CA ILE A 2 -7.78 -17.01 1.90
C ILE A 2 -6.56 -16.54 2.70
N VAL A 3 -5.98 -15.38 2.36
CA VAL A 3 -4.83 -14.81 3.11
C VAL A 3 -5.34 -14.09 4.34
N TYR A 4 -6.31 -13.18 4.16
CA TYR A 4 -7.01 -12.52 5.26
C TYR A 4 -8.44 -13.06 5.35
N SER A 5 -8.81 -13.60 6.51
CA SER A 5 -10.20 -13.93 6.81
C SER A 5 -11.06 -12.65 6.85
N PRO A 6 -12.39 -12.74 6.65
CA PRO A 6 -13.25 -11.55 6.65
C PRO A 6 -13.11 -10.67 7.90
N PRO A 7 -13.10 -11.21 9.14
CA PRO A 7 -12.93 -10.37 10.34
C PRO A 7 -11.59 -9.64 10.38
N VAL A 8 -10.52 -10.24 9.83
CA VAL A 8 -9.20 -9.61 9.75
C VAL A 8 -9.18 -8.53 8.68
N ALA A 9 -9.83 -8.76 7.54
CA ALA A 9 -9.96 -7.76 6.49
C ALA A 9 -10.70 -6.51 7.00
N ASP A 10 -11.77 -6.69 7.77
CA ASP A 10 -12.51 -5.58 8.39
C ASP A 10 -11.62 -4.78 9.34
N LYS A 11 -10.84 -5.46 10.19
CA LYS A 11 -9.90 -4.80 11.10
C LYS A 11 -8.76 -4.09 10.38
N LEU A 12 -8.27 -4.64 9.27
CA LEU A 12 -7.29 -3.96 8.41
C LEU A 12 -7.89 -2.71 7.77
N THR A 13 -9.14 -2.77 7.31
CA THR A 13 -9.85 -1.59 6.77
C THR A 13 -9.99 -0.50 7.84
N GLU A 14 -10.42 -0.85 9.05
CA GLU A 14 -10.50 0.08 10.19
C GLU A 14 -9.13 0.72 10.50
N LEU A 15 -8.08 -0.09 10.58
CA LEU A 15 -6.71 0.37 10.81
C LEU A 15 -6.27 1.33 9.70
N PHE A 16 -6.52 0.97 8.44
CA PHE A 16 -6.14 1.78 7.29
C PHE A 16 -6.85 3.13 7.32
N ARG A 17 -8.14 3.16 7.68
CA ARG A 17 -8.90 4.39 7.87
C ARG A 17 -8.29 5.29 8.95
N LYS A 18 -7.91 4.72 10.10
CA LYS A 18 -7.23 5.48 11.16
C LYS A 18 -5.89 6.05 10.70
N MET A 19 -5.14 5.30 9.90
CA MET A 19 -3.84 5.74 9.39
C MET A 19 -3.95 6.83 8.31
N ASN A 20 -5.12 7.03 7.70
CA ASN A 20 -5.29 8.04 6.65
C ASN A 20 -5.05 9.47 7.14
N SER A 21 -5.19 9.75 8.44
CA SER A 21 -4.92 11.07 9.01
C SER A 21 -3.46 11.31 9.39
N VAL A 22 -2.64 10.26 9.46
CA VAL A 22 -1.24 10.35 9.92
C VAL A 22 -0.22 10.09 8.82
N LEU A 23 -0.59 9.33 7.78
CA LEU A 23 0.28 9.04 6.65
C LEU A 23 -0.10 9.88 5.44
N ALA A 24 0.82 10.72 4.98
CA ALA A 24 0.63 11.55 3.79
C ALA A 24 0.39 10.70 2.52
N ARG A 25 1.12 9.57 2.39
CA ARG A 25 0.99 8.66 1.26
C ARG A 25 1.51 7.26 1.57
N VAL A 26 0.88 6.24 0.97
CA VAL A 26 1.18 4.81 1.20
C VAL A 26 1.18 4.04 -0.11
N ALA A 27 2.31 3.40 -0.43
CA ALA A 27 2.42 2.45 -1.52
C ALA A 27 2.57 1.04 -0.94
N ILE A 28 1.69 0.11 -1.33
CA ILE A 28 1.79 -1.31 -0.96
C ILE A 28 2.27 -2.07 -2.19
N LEU A 29 3.50 -2.57 -2.16
CA LEU A 29 4.07 -3.36 -3.24
C LEU A 29 3.77 -4.84 -3.05
N VAL A 30 3.11 -5.47 -4.02
CA VAL A 30 2.72 -6.89 -3.99
C VAL A 30 3.31 -7.59 -5.21
N ALA A 31 3.97 -8.73 -5.00
CA ALA A 31 4.50 -9.52 -6.10
C ALA A 31 3.39 -9.94 -7.08
N PRO A 32 3.58 -9.82 -8.42
CA PRO A 32 2.58 -10.22 -9.41
C PRO A 32 2.15 -11.69 -9.29
N SER A 33 3.04 -12.55 -8.80
CA SER A 33 2.79 -13.97 -8.56
C SER A 33 1.81 -14.24 -7.41
N ASN A 34 1.50 -13.24 -6.57
CA ASN A 34 0.61 -13.38 -5.43
C ASN A 34 -0.78 -12.78 -5.70
N ALA A 35 -1.48 -13.33 -6.69
CA ALA A 35 -2.77 -12.83 -7.15
C ALA A 35 -3.83 -12.76 -6.04
N THR A 36 -3.86 -13.75 -5.14
CA THR A 36 -4.82 -13.78 -4.01
C THR A 36 -4.61 -12.60 -3.07
N LEU A 37 -3.35 -12.32 -2.70
CA LEU A 37 -3.03 -11.19 -1.83
C LEU A 37 -3.37 -9.86 -2.51
N LEU A 38 -3.05 -9.72 -3.81
CA LEU A 38 -3.38 -8.54 -4.60
C LEU A 38 -4.89 -8.27 -4.62
N MET A 39 -5.71 -9.29 -4.86
CA MET A 39 -7.16 -9.16 -4.85
C MET A 39 -7.71 -8.77 -3.48
N GLN A 40 -7.26 -9.44 -2.41
CA GLN A 40 -7.76 -9.17 -1.05
C GLN A 40 -7.34 -7.79 -0.56
N LEU A 41 -6.07 -7.39 -0.72
CA LEU A 41 -5.63 -6.04 -0.40
C LEU A 41 -6.32 -5.00 -1.28
N GLY A 42 -6.52 -5.27 -2.57
CA GLY A 42 -7.22 -4.37 -3.49
C GLY A 42 -8.65 -4.06 -3.05
N ARG A 43 -9.33 -5.03 -2.43
CA ARG A 43 -10.62 -4.77 -1.78
C ARG A 43 -10.47 -3.89 -0.54
N ILE A 44 -9.57 -4.23 0.38
CA ILE A 44 -9.34 -3.49 1.64
C ILE A 44 -8.95 -2.03 1.36
N VAL A 45 -8.04 -1.78 0.42
CA VAL A 45 -7.57 -0.42 0.07
C VAL A 45 -8.70 0.41 -0.53
N ARG A 46 -9.54 -0.17 -1.39
CA ARG A 46 -10.74 0.53 -1.91
C ARG A 46 -11.72 0.88 -0.81
N GLU A 47 -11.98 -0.05 0.12
CA GLU A 47 -12.89 0.16 1.25
C GLU A 47 -12.34 1.16 2.30
N ALA A 48 -11.01 1.27 2.41
CA ALA A 48 -10.36 2.27 3.26
C ALA A 48 -10.49 3.71 2.72
N ALA A 49 -10.96 3.88 1.48
CA ALA A 49 -11.40 5.14 0.87
C ALA A 49 -10.38 6.30 0.96
N ASN A 50 -9.09 6.03 0.76
CA ASN A 50 -8.04 7.07 0.72
C ASN A 50 -7.29 7.07 -0.61
N PRO A 51 -7.37 8.15 -1.42
CA PRO A 51 -6.66 8.24 -2.69
C PRO A 51 -5.12 8.23 -2.52
N SER A 52 -4.62 8.56 -1.33
CA SER A 52 -3.20 8.51 -0.99
C SER A 52 -2.70 7.12 -0.60
N ARG A 53 -3.53 6.08 -0.68
CA ARG A 53 -3.12 4.68 -0.49
C ARG A 53 -3.35 3.89 -1.78
N LYS A 54 -2.29 3.32 -2.34
CA LYS A 54 -2.35 2.54 -3.58
C LYS A 54 -1.55 1.25 -3.49
N ILE A 55 -1.99 0.26 -4.26
CA ILE A 55 -1.29 -1.01 -4.44
C ILE A 55 -0.57 -0.97 -5.77
N PHE A 56 0.64 -1.48 -5.79
CA PHE A 56 1.48 -1.60 -6.97
C PHE A 56 2.00 -3.02 -7.10
N THR A 57 2.23 -3.45 -8.33
CA THR A 57 2.96 -4.67 -8.66
C THR A 57 4.34 -4.37 -9.24
N ASP A 58 4.64 -3.09 -9.45
CA ASP A 58 5.86 -2.57 -10.08
C ASP A 58 6.51 -1.53 -9.16
N ALA A 59 7.75 -1.79 -8.76
CA ALA A 59 8.51 -0.93 -7.86
C ALA A 59 8.76 0.49 -8.43
N PRO A 60 9.15 0.66 -9.71
CA PRO A 60 9.24 1.98 -10.34
C PRO A 60 7.96 2.82 -10.24
N GLN A 61 6.78 2.23 -10.45
CA GLN A 61 5.52 2.94 -10.30
C GLN A 61 5.21 3.31 -8.84
N ALA A 62 5.47 2.41 -7.89
CA ALA A 62 5.33 2.69 -6.47
C ALA A 62 6.22 3.87 -6.04
N ARG A 63 7.47 3.89 -6.54
CA ARG A 63 8.41 4.96 -6.29
C ARG A 63 7.92 6.31 -6.81
N ARG A 64 7.53 6.38 -8.08
CA ARG A 64 7.01 7.63 -8.67
C ARG A 64 5.84 8.20 -7.88
N PHE A 65 4.97 7.34 -7.38
CA PHE A 65 3.85 7.75 -6.55
C PHE A 65 4.29 8.33 -5.20
N LEU A 66 5.30 7.75 -4.54
CA LEU A 66 5.83 8.27 -3.28
C LEU A 66 6.65 9.56 -3.48
N ASP A 67 7.41 9.67 -4.57
CA ASP A 67 8.32 10.79 -4.84
C ASP A 67 7.64 12.18 -4.82
N GLU A 68 6.32 12.26 -5.05
CA GLU A 68 5.58 13.54 -4.98
C GLU A 68 5.51 14.10 -3.54
N VAL A 69 5.76 13.30 -2.51
CA VAL A 69 5.72 13.73 -1.09
C VAL A 69 7.02 13.48 -0.32
N LEU A 70 7.97 12.73 -0.89
CA LEU A 70 9.24 12.43 -0.23
C LEU A 70 10.26 13.55 -0.41
N ASP A 71 10.99 13.86 0.66
CA ASP A 71 12.19 14.67 0.62
C ASP A 71 13.41 13.89 0.08
N ALA A 72 14.56 14.56 0.00
CA ALA A 72 15.78 13.97 -0.55
C ALA A 72 16.33 12.81 0.28
N GLU A 73 16.12 12.81 1.61
CA GLU A 73 16.60 11.76 2.49
C GLU A 73 15.74 10.50 2.33
N ALA A 74 14.42 10.65 2.43
CA ALA A 74 13.48 9.55 2.28
C ALA A 74 13.52 8.93 0.88
N ARG A 75 13.83 9.71 -0.17
CA ARG A 75 14.07 9.17 -1.51
C ARG A 75 15.28 8.22 -1.59
N ARG A 76 16.34 8.51 -0.84
CA ARG A 76 17.53 7.62 -0.77
C ARG A 76 17.19 6.33 -0.05
N GLU A 77 16.47 6.44 1.07
CA GLU A 77 16.01 5.27 1.81
C GLU A 77 15.08 4.39 0.97
N LEU A 78 14.15 5.01 0.23
CA LEU A 78 13.26 4.29 -0.67
C LEU A 78 14.03 3.57 -1.79
N ALA A 79 15.07 4.19 -2.36
CA ALA A 79 15.92 3.54 -3.35
C ALA A 79 16.63 2.32 -2.76
N ALA A 80 17.21 2.44 -1.55
CA ALA A 80 17.84 1.31 -0.87
C ALA A 80 16.85 0.18 -0.53
N PHE A 81 15.61 0.51 -0.18
CA PHE A 81 14.56 -0.48 0.09
C PHE A 81 14.13 -1.25 -1.16
N LEU A 82 14.07 -0.60 -2.32
CA LEU A 82 13.62 -1.23 -3.58
C LEU A 82 14.72 -2.02 -4.30
N GLY A 83 16.00 -1.85 -3.90
CA GLY A 83 17.18 -2.44 -4.54
C GLY A 83 17.65 -1.67 -5.77
#